data_AF-A0A3N5L3J2-F1
#
_entry.id   AF-A0A3N5L3J2-F1
#
_cell.length_a   1.000
_cell.length_b   1.000
_cell.length_c   1.000
_cell.angle_alpha   90.00
_cell.angle_beta   90.00
_cell.angle_gamma   90.00
#
_symmetry.space_group_name_H-M   'P 1'
#
loop_
_entity.id
_entity.type
_entity.pdbx_description
1 polymer ?
#
loop_
_entity_poly.entity_id
_entity_poly.type
_entity_poly.pdbx_seq_one_letter_code
_entity_poly.pdbx_strand_id
1 'polypeptide(L)'
;MLVDAREALSRHDWQAAFDAASAASVDSPELEAERADLMAEAAWWLGRLDACIEARERAYRGFDELGDQRRAGLCAVWLWEHHAIGARPSVAQAWLRRAR
;
A
#
# COMPACT_ATOMS: atom_id res chain seq x y z
N MET A 1 11.98 -12.62 -1.44
CA MET A 1 11.90 -11.80 -2.67
C MET A 1 10.47 -11.25 -2.82
N LEU A 2 10.21 -10.17 -3.56
CA LEU A 2 8.81 -9.68 -3.74
C LEU A 2 7.89 -10.70 -4.43
N VAL A 3 8.47 -11.67 -5.16
CA VAL A 3 7.75 -12.82 -5.73
C VAL A 3 7.01 -13.59 -4.63
N ASP A 4 7.66 -13.87 -3.50
CA ASP A 4 7.07 -14.65 -2.41
C ASP A 4 5.86 -13.92 -1.80
N ALA A 5 5.97 -12.59 -1.63
CA ALA A 5 4.87 -11.77 -1.15
C ALA A 5 3.68 -11.77 -2.13
N ARG A 6 3.94 -11.66 -3.43
CA ARG A 6 2.89 -11.73 -4.47
C ARG A 6 2.22 -13.09 -4.53
N GLU A 7 2.99 -14.17 -4.42
CA GLU A 7 2.45 -15.53 -4.39
C GLU A 7 1.63 -15.81 -3.13
N ALA A 8 2.07 -15.31 -1.98
CA ALA A 8 1.29 -15.41 -0.75
C ALA A 8 -0.03 -14.64 -0.86
N LEU A 9 -0.01 -13.41 -1.40
CA LEU A 9 -1.24 -12.64 -1.68
C LEU A 9 -2.18 -13.39 -2.63
N SER A 10 -1.67 -13.98 -3.72
CA SER A 10 -2.51 -14.68 -4.70
C SER A 10 -3.19 -15.94 -4.16
N ARG A 11 -2.62 -16.53 -3.10
CA ARG A 11 -3.21 -17.66 -2.35
C ARG A 11 -4.00 -17.23 -1.11
N HIS A 12 -4.18 -15.94 -0.90
CA HIS A 12 -4.84 -15.36 0.27
C HIS A 12 -4.15 -15.65 1.61
N ASP A 13 -2.85 -15.94 1.59
CA ASP A 13 -2.03 -16.08 2.78
C ASP A 13 -1.49 -14.70 3.20
N TRP A 14 -2.38 -13.91 3.78
CA TRP A 14 -2.11 -12.51 4.10
C TRP A 14 -0.98 -12.34 5.11
N GLN A 15 -0.86 -13.27 6.06
CA GLN A 15 0.20 -13.23 7.05
C GLN A 15 1.56 -13.50 6.40
N ALA A 16 1.67 -14.55 5.57
CA ALA A 16 2.91 -14.81 4.84
C ALA A 16 3.27 -13.69 3.86
N ALA A 17 2.28 -13.08 3.21
CA ALA A 17 2.49 -11.92 2.34
C ALA A 17 3.08 -10.73 3.09
N PHE A 18 2.51 -10.39 4.25
CA PHE A 18 2.97 -9.30 5.09
C PHE A 18 4.39 -9.54 5.58
N ASP A 19 4.69 -10.75 6.05
CA ASP A 19 6.02 -11.10 6.58
C ASP A 19 7.07 -11.11 5.46
N ALA A 20 6.74 -11.68 4.30
CA ALA A 20 7.63 -11.70 3.13
C ALA A 20 7.92 -10.28 2.61
N ALA A 21 6.91 -9.41 2.54
CA ALA A 21 7.10 -8.01 2.14
C ALA A 21 7.91 -7.23 3.18
N SER A 22 7.68 -7.47 4.48
CA SER A 22 8.40 -6.78 5.57
C SER A 22 9.88 -7.16 5.63
N ALA A 23 10.21 -8.42 5.34
CA ALA A 23 11.58 -8.92 5.36
C ALA A 23 12.35 -8.66 4.06
N ALA A 24 11.68 -8.26 2.97
CA ALA A 24 12.32 -8.08 1.68
C ALA A 24 13.16 -6.79 1.64
N SER A 25 14.48 -6.90 1.54
CA SER A 25 15.33 -5.81 1.06
C SER A 25 15.20 -5.71 -0.46
N VAL A 26 15.07 -4.49 -0.97
CA VAL A 26 14.99 -4.21 -2.41
C VAL A 26 15.90 -3.03 -2.75
N ASP A 27 16.44 -3.07 -3.96
CA ASP A 27 17.60 -2.23 -4.32
C ASP A 27 17.22 -1.13 -5.33
N SER A 28 15.92 -0.91 -5.56
CA SER A 28 15.42 0.15 -6.43
C SER A 28 14.20 0.86 -5.84
N PRO A 29 14.01 2.17 -6.13
CA PRO A 29 12.83 2.91 -5.67
C PRO A 29 11.50 2.33 -6.17
N GLU A 30 11.48 1.79 -7.39
CA GLU A 30 10.29 1.14 -7.97
C GLU A 30 9.88 -0.10 -7.18
N LEU A 31 10.86 -0.94 -6.83
CA LEU A 31 10.63 -2.13 -6.02
C LEU A 31 10.26 -1.78 -4.58
N GLU A 32 10.79 -0.68 -4.03
CA GLU A 32 10.43 -0.19 -2.71
C GLU A 32 8.97 0.28 -2.66
N ALA A 33 8.53 1.04 -3.66
CA ALA A 33 7.15 1.46 -3.79
C ALA A 33 6.20 0.25 -3.94
N GLU A 34 6.58 -0.75 -4.76
CA GLU A 34 5.83 -2.00 -4.90
C GLU A 34 5.78 -2.80 -3.58
N ARG A 35 6.90 -2.92 -2.87
CA ARG A 35 6.97 -3.61 -1.59
C ARG A 35 6.00 -3.00 -0.57
N ALA A 36 6.00 -1.67 -0.48
CA ALA A 36 5.08 -0.95 0.40
C ALA A 36 3.61 -1.18 0.02
N ASP A 37 3.30 -1.24 -1.28
CA ASP A 37 1.94 -1.50 -1.77
C ASP A 37 1.46 -2.93 -1.44
N LEU A 38 2.33 -3.93 -1.60
CA LEU A 38 2.07 -5.32 -1.21
C LEU A 38 1.87 -5.46 0.31
N MET A 39 2.70 -4.77 1.09
CA MET A 39 2.58 -4.75 2.55
C MET A 39 1.26 -4.11 3.00
N ALA A 40 0.84 -3.03 2.34
CA ALA A 40 -0.42 -2.37 2.62
C ALA A 40 -1.62 -3.29 2.32
N GLU A 41 -1.58 -4.00 1.19
CA GLU A 41 -2.63 -4.95 0.82
C GLU A 41 -2.77 -6.09 1.84
N ALA A 42 -1.65 -6.70 2.23
CA ALA A 42 -1.66 -7.74 3.25
C ALA A 42 -2.16 -7.21 4.61
N ALA A 43 -1.74 -6.00 5.01
CA ALA A 43 -2.15 -5.37 6.25
C ALA A 43 -3.66 -5.08 6.30
N TRP A 44 -4.26 -4.70 5.18
CA TRP A 44 -5.71 -4.50 5.05
C TRP A 44 -6.48 -5.78 5.39
N TRP A 45 -6.13 -6.90 4.74
CA TRP A 45 -6.80 -8.18 4.96
C TRP A 45 -6.57 -8.77 6.36
N LEU A 46 -5.48 -8.37 7.01
CA LEU A 46 -5.19 -8.71 8.42
C LEU A 46 -5.90 -7.80 9.43
N GLY A 47 -6.67 -6.80 8.99
CA GLY A 47 -7.33 -5.83 9.85
C GLY A 47 -6.37 -4.85 10.55
N ARG A 48 -5.12 -4.73 10.07
CA ARG A 48 -4.08 -3.86 10.64
C ARG A 48 -4.16 -2.47 10.01
N LEU A 49 -5.22 -1.73 10.30
CA LEU A 49 -5.56 -0.49 9.59
C LEU A 49 -4.45 0.56 9.60
N ASP A 50 -3.83 0.84 10.75
CA ASP A 50 -2.79 1.88 10.82
C ASP A 50 -1.54 1.46 10.00
N ALA A 51 -1.12 0.20 10.07
CA ALA A 51 -0.02 -0.32 9.26
C ALA A 51 -0.34 -0.29 7.75
N CYS A 52 -1.60 -0.58 7.39
CA CYS A 52 -2.08 -0.47 6.02
C CYS A 52 -1.97 0.97 5.51
N ILE A 53 -2.44 1.94 6.30
CA ILE A 53 -2.38 3.36 5.93
C ILE A 53 -0.93 3.80 5.74
N GLU A 54 -0.05 3.54 6.72
CA GLU A 54 1.36 3.93 6.63
C GLU A 54 2.06 3.32 5.42
N ALA A 55 1.84 2.03 5.15
CA ALA A 55 2.43 1.36 4.00
C ALA A 55 1.88 1.92 2.69
N ARG A 56 0.58 2.22 2.61
CA ARG A 56 -0.04 2.81 1.41
C ARG A 56 0.42 4.25 1.16
N GLU A 57 0.70 5.02 2.20
CA GLU A 57 1.30 6.36 2.08
C GLU A 57 2.75 6.30 1.56
N ARG A 58 3.54 5.30 1.99
CA ARG A 58 4.88 5.05 1.44
C ARG A 58 4.80 4.67 -0.04
N ALA A 59 3.88 3.77 -0.40
CA ALA A 59 3.65 3.37 -1.79
C ALA A 59 3.24 4.58 -2.66
N TYR A 60 2.27 5.40 -2.20
CA TYR A 60 1.86 6.63 -2.88
C TYR A 60 3.06 7.54 -3.16
N ARG A 61 3.87 7.85 -2.15
CA ARG A 61 5.04 8.73 -2.31
C ARG A 61 6.03 8.17 -3.31
N GLY A 62 6.34 6.87 -3.21
CA GLY A 62 7.25 6.21 -4.15
C GLY A 62 6.76 6.29 -5.60
N PHE A 63 5.49 5.96 -5.86
CA PHE A 63 4.94 6.06 -7.23
C PHE A 63 4.85 7.49 -7.74
N ASP A 64 4.51 8.47 -6.88
CA ASP A 64 4.44 9.88 -7.26
C ASP A 64 5.82 10.44 -7.62
N GLU A 65 6.84 10.13 -6.82
CA GLU A 65 8.25 10.50 -7.07
C GLU A 65 8.79 9.88 -8.37
N LEU A 66 8.35 8.66 -8.69
CA LEU A 66 8.67 7.96 -9.95
C LEU A 66 7.88 8.46 -11.16
N GLY A 67 6.88 9.33 -10.96
CA GLY A 67 6.00 9.80 -12.01
C GLY A 67 4.95 8.77 -12.48
N ASP A 68 4.80 7.64 -11.78
CA ASP A 68 3.74 6.66 -12.04
C ASP A 68 2.41 7.14 -11.44
N GLN A 69 1.83 8.14 -12.11
CA GLN A 69 0.59 8.78 -11.66
C GLN A 69 -0.57 7.78 -11.54
N ARG A 70 -0.60 6.73 -12.38
CA ARG A 70 -1.65 5.72 -12.31
C ARG A 70 -1.62 4.96 -11.00
N ARG A 71 -0.44 4.45 -10.59
CA ARG A 71 -0.33 3.72 -9.32
C ARG A 71 -0.45 4.64 -8.11
N ALA A 72 0.11 5.85 -8.19
CA ALA A 72 -0.07 6.86 -7.15
C ALA A 72 -1.57 7.20 -6.95
N GLY A 73 -2.32 7.42 -8.03
CA GLY A 73 -3.75 7.68 -7.99
C GLY A 73 -4.54 6.53 -7.35
N LEU A 74 -4.20 5.27 -7.66
CA LEU A 74 -4.81 4.09 -7.02
C LEU A 74 -4.51 4.05 -5.52
N CYS A 75 -3.27 4.31 -5.09
CA CYS A 75 -2.94 4.41 -3.67
C CYS A 75 -3.77 5.49 -2.97
N ALA A 76 -3.98 6.64 -3.62
CA ALA A 76 -4.79 7.73 -3.08
C ALA A 76 -6.28 7.35 -2.94
N VAL A 77 -6.84 6.57 -3.87
CA VAL A 77 -8.20 6.03 -3.73
C VAL A 77 -8.31 5.12 -2.51
N TRP A 78 -7.36 4.19 -2.32
CA TRP A 78 -7.38 3.31 -1.16
C TRP A 78 -7.21 4.07 0.15
N LEU A 79 -6.33 5.07 0.19
CA LEU A 79 -6.16 5.93 1.37
C LEU A 79 -7.43 6.72 1.69
N TRP A 80 -8.17 7.19 0.69
CA TRP A 80 -9.49 7.78 0.93
C TRP A 80 -10.43 6.79 1.62
N GLU A 81 -10.54 5.56 1.11
CA GLU A 81 -11.41 4.54 1.69
C GLU A 81 -11.00 4.16 3.12
N HIS A 82 -9.71 3.87 3.35
CA HIS A 82 -9.20 3.50 4.68
C HIS A 82 -9.48 4.60 5.71
N HIS A 83 -9.25 5.86 5.36
CA HIS A 83 -9.55 6.98 6.26
C HIS A 83 -11.06 7.21 6.45
N ALA A 84 -11.89 6.95 5.44
CA ALA A 84 -13.34 7.02 5.56
C ALA A 84 -13.86 5.95 6.54
N ILE A 85 -13.38 4.71 6.41
CA ILE A 85 -13.70 3.59 7.32
C ILE A 85 -13.20 3.86 8.74
N GLY A 86 -12.02 4.47 8.87
CA GLY A 86 -11.46 4.91 10.16
C GLY A 86 -12.12 6.14 10.79
N ALA A 87 -13.27 6.60 10.27
CA ALA A 87 -13.99 7.79 10.74
C ALA A 87 -13.16 9.09 10.72
N ARG A 88 -12.26 9.24 9.74
CA ARG A 88 -11.39 10.41 9.50
C ARG A 88 -11.76 11.11 8.18
N PRO A 89 -12.99 11.64 8.02
CA PRO A 89 -13.51 12.11 6.73
C PRO A 89 -12.74 13.30 6.13
N SER A 90 -12.19 14.18 6.96
CA SER A 90 -11.38 15.31 6.49
C SER A 90 -10.09 14.86 5.80
N VAL A 91 -9.43 13.85 6.36
CA VAL A 91 -8.21 13.24 5.79
C VAL A 91 -8.56 12.45 4.53
N ALA A 92 -9.65 11.68 4.57
CA ALA A 92 -10.12 10.94 3.39
C ALA A 92 -10.31 11.88 2.18
N GLN A 93 -11.00 13.01 2.34
CA GLN A 93 -11.21 13.98 1.25
C GLN A 93 -9.91 14.61 0.72
N ALA A 94 -8.89 14.72 1.57
CA ALA A 94 -7.57 15.16 1.10
C ALA A 94 -6.93 14.14 0.15
N TRP A 95 -7.10 12.85 0.41
CA TRP A 95 -6.64 11.78 -0.48
C TRP A 95 -7.44 11.67 -1.77
N LEU A 96 -8.77 11.81 -1.71
CA LEU A 96 -9.61 11.78 -2.91
C LEU A 96 -9.20 12.85 -3.94
N ARG A 97 -8.80 14.05 -3.47
CA ARG A 97 -8.28 15.11 -4.35
C ARG A 97 -6.94 14.79 -5.03
N ARG A 98 -6.21 13.77 -4.54
CA ARG A 98 -4.94 13.30 -5.11
C ARG A 98 -5.12 12.07 -6.00
N ALA A 99 -6.31 11.47 -6.04
CA ALA A 99 -6.64 10.38 -6.95
C ALA A 99 -6.83 10.94 -8.38
N ARG A 100 -5.73 11.05 -9.12
CA ARG A 100 -5.66 11.56 -10.49
C ARG A 100 -4.91 10.59 -11.39
#